data_AF-A0A8J5SH92-F1
#
_entry.id   AF-A0A8J5SH92-F1
#
_cell.length_a   1.000
_cell.length_b   1.000
_cell.length_c   1.000
_cell.angle_alpha   90.00
_cell.angle_beta   90.00
_cell.angle_gamma   90.00
#
_symmetry.space_group_name_H-M   'P 1'
#
loop_
_entity.id
_entity.type
_entity.pdbx_description
1 polymer ?
#
loop_
_entity_poly.entity_id
_entity_poly.type
_entity_poly.pdbx_seq_one_letter_code
_entity_poly.pdbx_strand_id
1 'polypeptide(L)'
;MILVFFRYDPGAIKFLKYDEIPLAPEAASVGLEIRVVGNDSGEKVSILAGTLARLDREAPYYKKDGYNDFNTFYMQAASGTKGGSSGSPVVDCQGRAVALNAGSKSSSASAFFLPLERVVRALNLIRDGWEAFGSKPESVYIPRGTLQVTFQHKGFEETRRLGLRNETEQMVRLVSPLGETGMLVVDSVVPEGPAHKHLEPGDVLVRMNDEVVTQFLTMETLLDDSVGMGIDLQIERGGTPLAVKLEVVYNTYSIILVIKNGISVLLKIQEVTHSHQIHSLG
;
A
#
# COMPACT_ATOMS: atom_id res chain seq x y z
N MET A 1 3.32 -1.58 -8.04
CA MET A 1 4.23 -0.49 -8.39
C MET A 1 5.55 -0.60 -7.61
N ILE A 2 6.68 -0.16 -8.19
CA ILE A 2 7.93 0.06 -7.45
C ILE A 2 8.07 1.57 -7.22
N LEU A 3 8.28 1.98 -5.97
CA LEU A 3 8.50 3.38 -5.62
C LEU A 3 9.98 3.64 -5.35
N VAL A 4 10.50 4.75 -5.87
CA VAL A 4 11.89 5.16 -5.70
C VAL A 4 11.98 6.62 -5.26
N PHE A 5 12.74 6.87 -4.20
CA PHE A 5 13.12 8.24 -3.83
C PHE A 5 14.47 8.60 -4.46
N PHE A 6 14.49 9.76 -5.11
CA PHE A 6 15.69 10.37 -5.64
C PHE A 6 16.05 11.59 -4.80
N ARG A 7 17.35 11.76 -4.55
CA ARG A 7 17.90 12.97 -3.94
C ARG A 7 18.85 13.60 -4.93
N TYR A 8 18.82 14.91 -5.02
CA TYR A 8 19.77 15.69 -5.81
C TYR A 8 20.11 16.98 -5.07
N ASP A 9 21.18 17.64 -5.48
CA ASP A 9 21.52 18.99 -5.02
C ASP A 9 20.77 20.02 -5.88
N PRO A 10 19.84 20.81 -5.30
CA PRO A 10 19.13 21.85 -6.05
C PRO A 10 20.08 22.89 -6.66
N GLY A 11 21.23 23.16 -6.05
CA GLY A 11 22.24 24.09 -6.57
C GLY A 11 22.97 23.59 -7.81
N ALA A 12 22.93 22.28 -8.07
CA ALA A 12 23.49 21.68 -9.27
C ALA A 12 22.58 21.87 -10.51
N ILE A 13 21.30 22.25 -10.32
CA ILE A 13 20.40 22.49 -11.44
C ILE A 13 20.66 23.88 -12.03
N LYS A 14 21.04 23.90 -13.31
CA LYS A 14 21.32 25.13 -14.04
C LYS A 14 20.04 25.66 -14.68
N PHE A 15 19.89 26.98 -14.67
CA PHE A 15 18.88 27.75 -15.42
C PHE A 15 17.41 27.61 -14.97
N LEU A 16 17.11 26.78 -13.97
CA LEU A 16 15.74 26.56 -13.48
C LEU A 16 15.68 26.79 -11.97
N LYS A 17 14.58 27.40 -11.51
CA LYS A 17 14.17 27.44 -10.10
C LYS A 17 12.96 26.54 -9.95
N TYR A 18 12.94 25.74 -8.89
CA TYR A 18 11.84 24.81 -8.61
C TYR A 18 11.26 25.12 -7.24
N ASP A 19 9.95 24.97 -7.15
CA ASP A 19 9.23 24.92 -5.89
C ASP A 19 8.91 23.45 -5.56
N GLU A 20 8.94 23.11 -4.28
CA GLU A 20 8.51 21.79 -3.81
C GLU A 20 6.99 21.67 -3.95
N ILE A 21 6.52 20.50 -4.40
CA ILE A 21 5.09 20.16 -4.36
C ILE A 21 4.79 19.64 -2.95
N PRO A 22 3.96 20.32 -2.14
CA PRO A 22 3.63 19.84 -0.81
C PRO A 22 2.90 18.51 -0.87
N LEU A 23 3.26 17.56 0.00
CA LEU A 23 2.55 16.29 0.14
C LEU A 23 1.40 16.45 1.14
N ALA A 24 0.19 16.06 0.75
CA ALA A 24 -1.03 16.17 1.55
C ALA A 24 -1.90 14.90 1.40
N PRO A 25 -1.44 13.72 1.89
CA PRO A 25 -2.23 12.48 1.86
C PRO A 25 -3.65 12.67 2.42
N GLU A 26 -3.77 13.43 3.52
CA GLU A 26 -5.02 13.69 4.23
C GLU A 26 -6.06 14.48 3.42
N ALA A 27 -5.64 15.15 2.35
CA ALA A 27 -6.55 15.91 1.49
C ALA A 27 -7.32 15.02 0.50
N ALA A 28 -6.93 13.75 0.32
CA ALA A 28 -7.60 12.84 -0.60
C ALA A 28 -9.03 12.51 -0.13
N SER A 29 -10.02 12.92 -0.92
CA SER A 29 -11.44 12.62 -0.65
C SER A 29 -12.19 12.26 -1.93
N VAL A 30 -13.25 11.46 -1.82
CA VAL A 30 -14.18 11.26 -2.94
C VAL A 30 -14.77 12.62 -3.35
N GLY A 31 -14.82 12.89 -4.65
CA GLY A 31 -15.26 14.17 -5.21
C GLY A 31 -14.14 15.22 -5.34
N LEU A 32 -12.92 14.95 -4.86
CA LEU A 32 -11.80 15.88 -5.02
C LEU A 32 -11.43 16.02 -6.50
N GLU A 33 -11.43 17.26 -6.99
CA GLU A 33 -10.87 17.58 -8.30
C GLU A 33 -9.35 17.49 -8.27
N ILE A 34 -8.81 16.79 -9.26
CA ILE A 34 -7.38 16.53 -9.37
C ILE A 34 -6.84 16.88 -10.75
N ARG A 35 -5.52 17.07 -10.80
CA ARG A 35 -4.72 17.14 -12.02
C ARG A 35 -3.56 16.15 -11.91
N VAL A 36 -3.35 15.34 -12.94
CA VAL A 36 -2.14 14.52 -13.09
C VAL A 36 -1.18 15.31 -13.95
N VAL A 37 -0.02 15.65 -13.41
CA VAL A 37 0.99 16.47 -14.12
C VAL A 37 2.21 15.60 -14.40
N GLY A 38 2.46 15.29 -15.67
CA GLY A 38 3.60 14.43 -16.02
C GLY A 38 3.78 14.27 -17.51
N ASN A 39 4.77 13.47 -17.90
CA ASN A 39 4.96 13.14 -19.30
C ASN A 39 3.96 12.05 -19.68
N ASP A 40 3.10 12.32 -20.66
CA ASP A 40 2.25 11.31 -21.25
C ASP A 40 2.78 11.00 -22.65
N SER A 41 3.10 9.72 -22.91
CA SER A 41 3.47 9.24 -24.25
C SER A 41 4.62 10.00 -24.94
N GLY A 42 5.53 10.60 -24.17
CA GLY A 42 6.70 11.33 -24.69
C GLY A 42 6.47 12.81 -25.02
N GLU A 43 5.26 13.33 -24.82
CA GLU A 43 5.01 14.77 -24.90
C GLU A 43 5.54 15.49 -23.65
N LYS A 44 6.15 16.66 -23.84
CA LYS A 44 6.68 17.49 -22.76
C LYS A 44 5.49 18.13 -22.02
N VAL A 45 5.17 17.62 -20.83
CA VAL A 45 4.13 18.11 -19.92
C VAL A 45 2.70 17.91 -20.44
N SER A 46 2.09 16.80 -20.01
CA SER A 46 0.65 16.55 -20.09
C SER A 46 -0.01 16.85 -18.75
N ILE A 47 -1.16 17.53 -18.80
CA ILE A 47 -1.99 17.82 -17.63
C ILE A 47 -3.35 17.16 -17.86
N LEU A 48 -3.63 16.11 -17.08
CA LEU A 48 -4.87 15.36 -17.19
C LEU A 48 -5.79 15.69 -16.02
N ALA A 49 -7.01 16.13 -16.35
CA ALA A 49 -8.06 16.37 -15.39
C ALA A 49 -8.72 15.06 -14.94
N GLY A 50 -9.19 15.05 -13.70
CA GLY A 50 -10.03 13.98 -13.17
C GLY A 50 -10.68 14.39 -11.86
N THR A 51 -11.55 13.52 -11.37
CA THR A 51 -12.17 13.63 -10.05
C THR A 51 -12.01 12.29 -9.36
N LEU A 52 -11.55 12.29 -8.10
CA LEU A 52 -11.45 11.06 -7.31
C LEU A 52 -12.84 10.47 -7.11
N ALA A 53 -13.05 9.27 -7.65
CA ALA A 53 -14.31 8.55 -7.58
C ALA A 53 -14.34 7.56 -6.40
N ARG A 54 -13.18 7.00 -6.03
CA ARG A 54 -13.01 6.03 -4.94
C ARG A 54 -11.63 6.13 -4.31
N LEU A 55 -11.52 5.74 -3.04
CA LEU A 55 -10.27 5.69 -2.28
C LEU A 55 -9.89 4.26 -1.84
N ASP A 56 -10.85 3.35 -1.92
CA ASP A 56 -10.83 1.97 -1.41
C ASP A 56 -10.80 0.95 -2.57
N ARG A 57 -10.20 1.31 -3.71
CA ARG A 57 -10.12 0.41 -4.86
C ARG A 57 -9.09 -0.67 -4.58
N GLU A 58 -9.40 -1.91 -4.96
CA GLU A 58 -8.39 -2.98 -4.98
C GLU A 58 -7.19 -2.60 -5.85
N ALA A 59 -6.02 -3.13 -5.48
CA ALA A 59 -4.81 -2.94 -6.25
C ALA A 59 -5.00 -3.35 -7.73
N PRO A 60 -4.46 -2.57 -8.68
CA PRO A 60 -4.57 -2.90 -10.09
C PRO A 60 -3.83 -4.19 -10.43
N TYR A 61 -4.50 -5.03 -11.23
CA TYR A 61 -3.88 -6.20 -11.85
C TYR A 61 -3.15 -5.78 -13.14
N TYR A 62 -1.82 -5.84 -13.10
CA TYR A 62 -0.92 -5.47 -14.19
C TYR A 62 -0.58 -6.65 -15.11
N LYS A 63 -0.14 -7.78 -14.55
CA LYS A 63 0.30 -8.96 -15.32
C LYS A 63 0.00 -10.26 -14.55
N LYS A 64 -0.20 -11.35 -15.29
CA LYS A 64 -0.46 -12.69 -14.72
C LYS A 64 0.75 -13.30 -14.05
N ASP A 65 1.89 -13.29 -14.74
CA ASP A 65 3.14 -13.90 -14.27
C ASP A 65 4.13 -12.82 -13.83
N GLY A 66 3.62 -11.69 -13.34
CA GLY A 66 4.43 -10.56 -12.93
C GLY A 66 3.81 -9.81 -11.77
N TYR A 67 4.60 -8.88 -11.26
CA TYR A 67 4.33 -8.18 -10.03
C TYR A 67 3.00 -7.41 -9.99
N ASN A 68 2.22 -7.63 -8.94
CA ASN A 68 1.03 -6.87 -8.57
C ASN A 68 1.12 -6.44 -7.10
N ASP A 69 0.60 -5.26 -6.78
CA ASP A 69 0.46 -4.86 -5.37
C ASP A 69 -0.68 -5.64 -4.70
N PHE A 70 -0.62 -5.76 -3.38
CA PHE A 70 -1.64 -6.34 -2.53
C PHE A 70 -1.59 -5.67 -1.16
N ASN A 71 -2.54 -5.99 -0.28
CA ASN A 71 -2.67 -5.41 1.06
C ASN A 71 -2.62 -3.87 1.06
N THR A 72 -3.08 -3.24 -0.02
CA THR A 72 -3.17 -1.79 -0.14
C THR A 72 -4.39 -1.42 -0.96
N PHE A 73 -5.03 -0.34 -0.55
CA PHE A 73 -5.98 0.33 -1.42
C PHE A 73 -5.27 1.19 -2.46
N TYR A 74 -5.99 1.41 -3.54
CA TYR A 74 -5.70 2.37 -4.57
C TYR A 74 -6.83 3.39 -4.64
N MET A 75 -6.50 4.60 -5.06
CA MET A 75 -7.50 5.59 -5.44
C MET A 75 -7.81 5.43 -6.92
N GLN A 76 -9.04 5.79 -7.29
CA GLN A 76 -9.49 5.71 -8.67
C GLN A 76 -10.16 7.02 -9.09
N ALA A 77 -9.86 7.47 -10.30
CA ALA A 77 -10.58 8.53 -10.98
C ALA A 77 -10.98 8.10 -12.40
N ALA A 78 -12.08 8.68 -12.88
CA ALA A 78 -12.36 8.71 -14.32
C ALA A 78 -11.39 9.70 -14.96
N SER A 79 -10.25 9.20 -15.45
CA SER A 79 -9.24 10.00 -16.14
C SER A 79 -8.53 9.13 -17.17
N GLY A 80 -8.29 9.70 -18.35
CA GLY A 80 -7.65 9.02 -19.49
C GLY A 80 -6.13 8.99 -19.39
N THR A 81 -5.55 8.66 -18.22
CA THR A 81 -4.09 8.53 -18.11
C THR A 81 -3.61 7.38 -19.02
N LYS A 82 -2.54 7.60 -19.77
CA LYS A 82 -1.91 6.58 -20.62
C LYS A 82 -0.49 6.26 -20.14
N GLY A 83 0.08 5.20 -20.72
CA GLY A 83 1.42 4.73 -20.39
C GLY A 83 2.48 5.83 -20.57
N GLY A 84 3.38 5.96 -19.59
CA GLY A 84 4.40 7.02 -19.53
C GLY A 84 4.23 7.97 -18.35
N SER A 85 3.01 8.08 -17.81
CA SER A 85 2.69 8.99 -16.69
C SER A 85 2.89 8.39 -15.29
N SER A 86 3.41 7.17 -15.16
CA SER A 86 3.65 6.51 -13.86
C SER A 86 4.68 7.27 -13.02
N GLY A 87 4.39 7.44 -11.73
CA GLY A 87 5.18 8.24 -10.79
C GLY A 87 4.85 9.74 -10.81
N SER A 88 3.99 10.20 -11.72
CA SER A 88 3.57 11.60 -11.77
C SER A 88 2.74 11.96 -10.54
N PRO A 89 2.91 13.17 -9.97
CA PRO A 89 2.05 13.64 -8.88
C PRO A 89 0.61 13.81 -9.36
N VAL A 90 -0.31 13.40 -8.51
CA VAL A 90 -1.74 13.74 -8.60
C VAL A 90 -1.97 14.89 -7.63
N VAL A 91 -2.29 16.07 -8.14
CA VAL A 91 -2.38 17.30 -7.35
C VAL A 91 -3.81 17.82 -7.24
N ASP A 92 -4.14 18.44 -6.11
CA ASP A 92 -5.40 19.15 -5.90
C ASP A 92 -5.36 20.59 -6.48
N CYS A 93 -6.45 21.34 -6.32
CA CYS A 93 -6.55 22.73 -6.78
C CYS A 93 -5.64 23.71 -6.03
N GLN A 94 -5.05 23.31 -4.90
CA GLN A 94 -4.09 24.10 -4.12
C GLN A 94 -2.63 23.78 -4.53
N GLY A 95 -2.44 22.87 -5.49
CA GLY A 95 -1.11 22.44 -5.95
C GLY A 95 -0.42 21.45 -4.99
N ARG A 96 -1.17 20.79 -4.11
CA ARG A 96 -0.64 19.79 -3.17
C ARG A 96 -0.81 18.40 -3.77
N ALA A 97 0.19 17.55 -3.66
CA ALA A 97 0.10 16.16 -4.09
C ALA A 97 -0.72 15.33 -3.08
N VAL A 98 -1.72 14.61 -3.58
CA VAL A 98 -2.61 13.75 -2.77
C VAL A 98 -2.42 12.26 -3.08
N ALA A 99 -1.85 11.93 -4.24
CA ALA A 99 -1.57 10.56 -4.68
C ALA A 99 -0.42 10.54 -5.70
N LEU A 100 0.10 9.35 -6.00
CA LEU A 100 1.01 9.13 -7.14
C LEU A 100 0.29 8.36 -8.24
N ASN A 101 0.46 8.77 -9.49
CA ASN A 101 -0.11 8.04 -10.61
C ASN A 101 0.60 6.69 -10.81
N ALA A 102 -0.16 5.60 -10.77
CA ALA A 102 0.37 4.24 -10.93
C ALA A 102 0.01 3.61 -12.29
N GLY A 103 -0.55 4.42 -13.20
CA GLY A 103 -0.95 4.02 -14.54
C GLY A 103 -2.46 3.73 -14.65
N SER A 104 -2.85 3.19 -15.80
CA SER A 104 -4.24 2.85 -16.13
C SER A 104 -4.33 1.44 -16.70
N LYS A 105 -5.52 0.85 -16.65
CA LYS A 105 -5.83 -0.35 -17.44
C LYS A 105 -5.98 0.05 -18.90
N SER A 106 -5.29 -0.63 -19.79
CA SER A 106 -5.32 -0.38 -21.25
C SER A 106 -6.71 -0.48 -21.89
N SER A 107 -7.68 -1.13 -21.21
CA SER A 107 -9.04 -1.36 -21.69
C SER A 107 -10.13 -0.50 -21.01
N SER A 108 -9.79 0.38 -20.05
CA SER A 108 -10.78 1.21 -19.34
C SER A 108 -10.25 2.61 -19.03
N ALA A 109 -11.09 3.64 -19.15
CA ALA A 109 -10.77 5.05 -18.83
C ALA A 109 -10.63 5.34 -17.31
N SER A 110 -10.20 4.36 -16.53
CA SER A 110 -10.00 4.48 -15.09
C SER A 110 -8.50 4.47 -14.77
N ALA A 111 -8.05 5.57 -14.18
CA ALA A 111 -6.70 5.72 -13.66
C ALA A 111 -6.62 5.16 -12.23
N PHE A 112 -5.48 4.57 -11.89
CA PHE A 112 -5.17 4.08 -10.55
C PHE A 112 -4.08 4.95 -9.92
N PHE A 113 -4.32 5.42 -8.71
CA PHE A 113 -3.36 6.25 -7.99
C PHE A 113 -2.98 5.59 -6.66
N LEU A 114 -1.68 5.54 -6.38
CA LEU A 114 -1.16 5.06 -5.12
C LEU A 114 -1.38 6.14 -4.04
N PRO A 115 -1.98 5.79 -2.89
CA PRO A 115 -2.08 6.67 -1.74
C PRO A 115 -0.71 7.09 -1.18
N LEU A 116 -0.63 8.30 -0.60
CA LEU A 116 0.63 8.89 -0.14
C LEU A 116 1.01 8.56 1.30
N GLU A 117 0.13 7.99 2.12
CA GLU A 117 0.33 7.78 3.55
C GLU A 117 1.61 6.98 3.82
N ARG A 118 1.77 5.86 3.12
CA ARG A 118 2.94 4.98 3.24
C ARG A 118 4.19 5.58 2.60
N VAL A 119 4.02 6.41 1.56
CA VAL A 119 5.08 7.16 0.89
C VAL A 119 5.67 8.20 1.83
N VAL A 120 4.81 9.04 2.42
CA VAL A 120 5.18 10.10 3.37
C VAL A 120 5.82 9.50 4.60
N ARG A 121 5.27 8.42 5.17
CA ARG A 121 5.89 7.72 6.30
C ARG A 121 7.33 7.29 5.99
N ALA A 122 7.54 6.62 4.86
CA ALA A 122 8.87 6.16 4.47
C ALA A 122 9.83 7.32 4.20
N LEU A 123 9.36 8.40 3.55
CA LEU A 123 10.15 9.60 3.32
C LEU A 123 10.60 10.25 4.63
N ASN A 124 9.71 10.33 5.62
CA ASN A 124 10.03 10.90 6.93
C ASN A 124 11.08 10.05 7.66
N LEU A 125 10.93 8.73 7.71
CA LEU A 125 11.94 7.84 8.30
C LEU A 125 13.33 8.01 7.63
N ILE A 126 13.35 8.21 6.30
CA ILE A 126 14.58 8.50 5.56
C ILE A 126 15.18 9.85 5.96
N ARG A 127 14.36 10.90 6.04
CA ARG A 127 14.78 12.24 6.45
C ARG A 127 15.31 12.23 7.89
N ASP A 128 14.57 11.65 8.82
CA ASP A 128 14.94 11.54 10.23
C ASP A 128 16.25 10.77 10.41
N GLY A 129 16.40 9.66 9.69
CA GLY A 129 17.65 8.90 9.66
C GLY A 129 18.83 9.76 9.18
N TRP A 130 18.64 10.62 8.19
CA TRP A 130 19.71 11.50 7.71
C TRP A 130 20.07 12.60 8.71
N GLU A 131 19.09 13.23 9.34
CA GLU A 131 19.32 14.27 10.36
C GLU A 131 20.09 13.73 11.56
N ALA A 132 19.74 12.52 12.02
CA ALA A 132 20.37 11.89 13.18
C ALA A 132 21.87 11.59 12.98
N PHE A 133 22.32 11.31 11.74
CA PHE A 133 23.70 10.90 11.48
C PHE A 133 24.64 12.03 11.03
N GLY A 134 24.14 13.27 10.84
CA GLY A 134 24.94 14.44 10.41
C GLY A 134 25.70 14.26 9.08
N SER A 135 25.52 13.12 8.43
CA SER A 135 26.19 12.62 7.24
C SER A 135 25.32 11.52 6.63
N LYS A 136 25.61 11.11 5.40
CA LYS A 136 24.82 10.14 4.64
C LYS A 136 24.95 8.73 5.27
N PRO A 137 23.89 8.16 5.89
CA PRO A 137 23.96 6.80 6.40
C PRO A 137 24.03 5.81 5.23
N GLU A 138 24.77 4.73 5.43
CA GLU A 138 24.90 3.65 4.44
C GLU A 138 23.56 2.93 4.21
N SER A 139 22.72 2.85 5.25
CA SER A 139 21.37 2.33 5.20
C SER A 139 20.43 3.07 6.17
N VAL A 140 19.14 3.13 5.84
CA VAL A 140 18.09 3.58 6.75
C VAL A 140 17.15 2.40 6.95
N TYR A 141 16.84 2.10 8.20
CA TYR A 141 15.86 1.09 8.55
C TYR A 141 14.45 1.63 8.36
N ILE A 142 13.65 0.96 7.55
CA ILE A 142 12.23 1.25 7.36
C ILE A 142 11.49 0.00 7.83
N PRO A 143 10.82 0.02 9.00
CA PRO A 143 10.08 -1.13 9.49
C PRO A 143 9.03 -1.54 8.46
N ARG A 144 9.05 -2.83 8.09
CA ARG A 144 8.11 -3.47 7.18
C ARG A 144 7.74 -4.84 7.73
N GLY A 145 6.66 -4.92 8.49
CA GLY A 145 6.16 -6.16 9.07
C GLY A 145 5.35 -6.96 8.06
N THR A 146 5.42 -8.29 8.17
CA THR A 146 4.55 -9.16 7.39
C THR A 146 4.25 -10.45 8.13
N LEU A 147 3.04 -10.96 7.92
CA LEU A 147 2.63 -12.32 8.29
C LEU A 147 2.75 -13.29 7.10
N GLN A 148 3.25 -12.80 5.95
CA GLN A 148 3.26 -13.51 4.69
C GLN A 148 1.86 -14.00 4.28
N VAL A 149 0.88 -13.10 4.44
CA VAL A 149 -0.54 -13.29 4.12
C VAL A 149 -0.99 -12.18 3.17
N THR A 150 -1.75 -12.54 2.14
CA THR A 150 -2.51 -11.56 1.35
C THR A 150 -3.94 -11.52 1.85
N PHE A 151 -4.48 -10.31 1.93
CA PHE A 151 -5.84 -10.02 2.33
C PHE A 151 -6.56 -9.30 1.18
N GLN A 152 -7.86 -9.50 1.10
CA GLN A 152 -8.76 -8.74 0.25
C GLN A 152 -9.77 -7.99 1.12
N HIS A 153 -10.14 -6.79 0.70
CA HIS A 153 -11.28 -6.10 1.32
C HIS A 153 -12.57 -6.63 0.69
N LYS A 154 -13.45 -7.17 1.52
CA LYS A 154 -14.74 -7.72 1.10
C LYS A 154 -15.84 -6.94 1.77
N GLY A 155 -16.83 -6.53 0.99
CA GLY A 155 -18.01 -5.85 1.51
C GLY A 155 -18.76 -6.71 2.53
N PHE A 156 -19.47 -6.07 3.46
CA PHE A 156 -20.13 -6.79 4.56
C PHE A 156 -21.06 -7.93 4.12
N GLU A 157 -21.74 -7.77 2.98
CA GLU A 157 -22.55 -8.84 2.39
C GLU A 157 -21.76 -10.12 2.12
N GLU A 158 -20.56 -9.98 1.56
CA GLU A 158 -19.70 -11.11 1.23
C GLU A 158 -19.11 -11.72 2.51
N THR A 159 -18.74 -10.90 3.50
CA THR A 159 -18.27 -11.41 4.80
C THR A 159 -19.35 -12.21 5.54
N ARG A 160 -20.63 -11.84 5.41
CA ARG A 160 -21.76 -12.64 5.94
C ARG A 160 -21.87 -13.99 5.24
N ARG A 161 -21.61 -14.06 3.93
CA ARG A 161 -21.60 -15.34 3.19
C ARG A 161 -20.46 -16.26 3.63
N LEU A 162 -19.36 -15.69 4.13
CA LEU A 162 -18.26 -16.42 4.77
C LEU A 162 -18.58 -16.84 6.23
N GLY A 163 -19.77 -16.50 6.73
CA GLY A 163 -20.24 -16.88 8.06
C GLY A 163 -20.06 -15.81 9.13
N LEU A 164 -19.67 -14.57 8.79
CA LEU A 164 -19.54 -13.49 9.78
C LEU A 164 -20.85 -13.31 10.57
N ARG A 165 -20.76 -13.37 11.89
CA ARG A 165 -21.86 -13.19 12.83
C ARG A 165 -22.34 -11.75 12.82
N ASN A 166 -23.66 -11.59 12.95
CA ASN A 166 -24.31 -10.28 13.01
C ASN A 166 -23.77 -9.41 14.16
N GLU A 167 -23.49 -10.01 15.32
CA GLU A 167 -22.93 -9.31 16.48
C GLU A 167 -21.53 -8.75 16.19
N THR A 168 -20.69 -9.52 15.50
CA THR A 168 -19.35 -9.09 15.08
C THR A 168 -19.46 -7.94 14.09
N GLU A 169 -20.32 -8.05 13.07
CA GLU A 169 -20.53 -6.96 12.09
C GLU A 169 -21.05 -5.68 12.77
N GLN A 170 -22.01 -5.79 13.68
CA GLN A 170 -22.55 -4.65 14.43
C GLN A 170 -21.47 -3.95 15.25
N MET A 171 -20.63 -4.73 15.96
CA MET A 171 -19.52 -4.20 16.74
C MET A 171 -18.51 -3.47 15.84
N VAL A 172 -18.11 -4.09 14.72
CA VAL A 172 -17.18 -3.49 13.75
C VAL A 172 -17.74 -2.19 13.20
N ARG A 173 -18.99 -2.16 12.73
CA ARG A 173 -19.63 -0.94 12.18
C ARG A 173 -19.74 0.20 13.18
N LEU A 174 -19.90 -0.12 14.47
CA LEU A 174 -20.02 0.89 15.53
C LEU A 174 -18.68 1.61 15.79
N VAL A 175 -17.55 0.91 15.64
CA VAL A 175 -16.22 1.43 15.99
C VAL A 175 -15.39 1.85 14.77
N SER A 176 -15.69 1.33 13.59
CA SER A 176 -15.01 1.69 12.34
C SER A 176 -15.36 3.11 11.87
N PRO A 177 -14.54 3.71 11.00
CA PRO A 177 -14.82 5.02 10.41
C PRO A 177 -16.18 5.09 9.71
N LEU A 178 -16.78 6.28 9.71
CA LEU A 178 -18.01 6.54 8.98
C LEU A 178 -17.84 6.18 7.50
N GLY A 179 -18.73 5.35 6.98
CA GLY A 179 -18.70 4.90 5.59
C GLY A 179 -17.87 3.65 5.33
N GLU A 180 -17.36 2.96 6.37
CA GLU A 180 -16.74 1.64 6.20
C GLU A 180 -17.72 0.66 5.53
N THR A 181 -17.24 -0.03 4.49
CA THR A 181 -18.10 -0.84 3.61
C THR A 181 -17.85 -2.34 3.73
N GLY A 182 -16.80 -2.74 4.44
CA GLY A 182 -16.38 -4.14 4.51
C GLY A 182 -15.30 -4.42 5.53
N MET A 183 -14.68 -5.59 5.40
CA MET A 183 -13.62 -6.08 6.28
C MET A 183 -12.51 -6.76 5.47
N LEU A 184 -11.36 -6.97 6.11
CA LEU A 184 -10.24 -7.69 5.50
C LEU A 184 -10.44 -9.19 5.66
N VAL A 185 -10.28 -9.92 4.56
CA VAL A 185 -10.45 -11.38 4.49
C VAL A 185 -9.15 -11.98 3.96
N VAL A 186 -8.67 -13.04 4.61
CA VAL A 186 -7.50 -13.80 4.14
C VAL A 186 -7.79 -14.36 2.76
N ASP A 187 -6.92 -14.05 1.81
CA ASP A 187 -6.99 -14.50 0.42
C ASP A 187 -5.98 -15.61 0.17
N SER A 188 -4.73 -15.44 0.62
CA SER A 188 -3.71 -16.48 0.54
C SER A 188 -2.71 -16.41 1.69
N VAL A 189 -2.12 -17.56 2.01
CA VAL A 189 -1.11 -17.71 3.06
C VAL A 189 0.11 -18.39 2.47
N VAL A 190 1.30 -17.84 2.71
CA VAL A 190 2.55 -18.46 2.26
C VAL A 190 2.79 -19.78 2.99
N PRO A 191 3.05 -20.88 2.25
CA PRO A 191 3.49 -22.12 2.87
C PRO A 191 4.81 -21.96 3.63
N GLU A 192 4.84 -22.54 4.82
CA GLU A 192 5.91 -22.47 5.83
C GLU A 192 6.19 -21.05 6.35
N GLY A 193 5.33 -20.08 6.01
CA GLY A 193 5.32 -18.75 6.62
C GLY A 193 4.72 -18.75 8.02
N PRO A 194 4.80 -17.62 8.75
CA PRO A 194 4.38 -17.53 10.14
C PRO A 194 2.88 -17.84 10.33
N ALA A 195 2.06 -17.66 9.29
CA ALA A 195 0.63 -17.93 9.32
C ALA A 195 0.20 -19.31 8.75
N HIS A 196 1.10 -20.13 8.17
CA HIS A 196 0.78 -21.30 7.32
C HIS A 196 -0.18 -22.34 7.93
N LYS A 197 -0.25 -22.46 9.26
CA LYS A 197 -1.10 -23.43 9.97
C LYS A 197 -2.10 -22.77 10.92
N HIS A 198 -2.22 -21.46 10.81
CA HIS A 198 -2.97 -20.63 11.75
C HIS A 198 -4.08 -19.86 11.06
N LEU A 199 -3.87 -19.43 9.82
CA LEU A 199 -4.83 -18.73 9.00
C LEU A 199 -5.13 -19.51 7.73
N GLU A 200 -6.34 -19.37 7.22
CA GLU A 200 -6.83 -20.03 6.02
C GLU A 200 -7.60 -19.03 5.13
N PRO A 201 -7.58 -19.20 3.80
CA PRO A 201 -8.42 -18.39 2.91
C PRO A 201 -9.88 -18.39 3.34
N GLY A 202 -10.48 -17.19 3.43
CA GLY A 202 -11.84 -16.98 3.92
C GLY A 202 -11.95 -16.54 5.38
N ASP A 203 -10.86 -16.61 6.16
CA ASP A 203 -10.84 -16.04 7.51
C ASP A 203 -11.06 -14.53 7.48
N VAL A 204 -12.05 -14.05 8.24
CA VAL A 204 -12.35 -12.63 8.34
C VAL A 204 -11.55 -12.04 9.50
N LEU A 205 -10.67 -11.07 9.22
CA LEU A 205 -9.93 -10.35 10.25
C LEU A 205 -10.87 -9.39 10.99
N VAL A 206 -10.98 -9.55 12.31
CA VAL A 206 -11.80 -8.69 13.16
C VAL A 206 -10.91 -7.71 13.93
N ARG A 207 -9.86 -8.21 14.60
CA ARG A 207 -8.96 -7.38 15.40
C ARG A 207 -7.49 -7.74 15.25
N MET A 208 -6.63 -6.76 15.49
CA MET A 208 -5.18 -6.91 15.70
C MET A 208 -4.79 -6.11 16.93
N ASN A 209 -4.14 -6.75 17.92
CA ASN A 209 -3.79 -6.13 19.21
C ASN A 209 -4.97 -5.37 19.84
N ASP A 210 -6.13 -6.03 19.90
CA ASP A 210 -7.41 -5.52 20.41
C ASP A 210 -8.06 -4.34 19.64
N GLU A 211 -7.42 -3.82 18.60
CA GLU A 211 -7.98 -2.82 17.70
C GLU A 211 -8.80 -3.47 16.58
N VAL A 212 -9.97 -2.92 16.23
CA VAL A 212 -10.74 -3.38 15.07
C VAL A 212 -10.06 -2.92 13.78
N VAL A 213 -9.78 -3.86 12.88
CA VAL A 213 -9.02 -3.61 11.66
C VAL A 213 -9.84 -3.95 10.42
N THR A 214 -10.35 -2.92 9.75
CA THR A 214 -11.08 -3.04 8.47
C THR A 214 -10.28 -2.49 7.28
N GLN A 215 -9.19 -1.78 7.54
CA GLN A 215 -8.42 -1.07 6.51
C GLN A 215 -6.97 -1.51 6.49
N PHE A 216 -6.43 -1.59 5.26
CA PHE A 216 -5.05 -1.97 5.03
C PHE A 216 -4.03 -1.05 5.71
N LEU A 217 -4.27 0.26 5.74
CA LEU A 217 -3.35 1.22 6.36
C LEU A 217 -3.14 0.95 7.86
N THR A 218 -4.22 0.69 8.59
CA THR A 218 -4.17 0.34 10.01
C THR A 218 -3.45 -0.99 10.21
N MET A 219 -3.81 -2.00 9.41
CA MET A 219 -3.14 -3.31 9.43
C MET A 219 -1.63 -3.20 9.21
N GLU A 220 -1.21 -2.48 8.16
CA GLU A 220 0.21 -2.28 7.85
C GLU A 220 0.96 -1.53 8.95
N THR A 221 0.31 -0.57 9.61
CA THR A 221 0.91 0.17 10.73
C THR A 221 1.16 -0.74 11.92
N LEU A 222 0.15 -1.52 12.33
CA LEU A 222 0.28 -2.48 13.43
C LEU A 222 1.34 -3.56 13.16
N LEU A 223 1.43 -4.03 11.91
CA LEU A 223 2.46 -4.98 11.50
C LEU A 223 3.85 -4.35 11.55
N ASP A 224 4.03 -3.15 11.00
CA ASP A 224 5.32 -2.47 11.00
C ASP A 224 5.83 -2.15 12.42
N ASP A 225 4.93 -1.78 13.32
CA ASP A 225 5.25 -1.48 14.72
C ASP A 225 5.58 -2.75 15.51
N SER A 226 5.18 -3.92 14.99
CA SER A 226 5.33 -5.22 15.65
C SER A 226 6.45 -6.09 15.07
N VAL A 227 7.31 -5.57 14.19
CA VAL A 227 8.40 -6.34 13.57
C VAL A 227 9.28 -7.02 14.63
N GLY A 228 9.47 -8.34 14.51
CA GLY A 228 10.25 -9.16 15.45
C GLY A 228 9.51 -9.46 16.75
N MET A 229 8.23 -9.11 16.85
CA MET A 229 7.39 -9.32 18.03
C MET A 229 6.15 -10.16 17.68
N GLY A 230 5.46 -10.62 18.71
CA GLY A 230 4.17 -11.28 18.56
C GLY A 230 3.04 -10.28 18.33
N ILE A 231 2.10 -10.62 17.45
CA ILE A 231 0.86 -9.89 17.23
C ILE A 231 -0.33 -10.81 17.51
N ASP A 232 -1.32 -10.29 18.25
CA ASP A 232 -2.52 -11.03 18.60
C ASP A 232 -3.64 -10.68 17.61
N LEU A 233 -4.14 -11.70 16.89
CA LEU A 233 -5.23 -11.58 15.93
C LEU A 233 -6.51 -12.16 16.52
N GLN A 234 -7.63 -11.49 16.28
CA GLN A 234 -8.95 -12.08 16.38
C GLN A 234 -9.55 -12.18 14.99
N ILE A 235 -9.86 -13.40 14.57
CA ILE A 235 -10.49 -13.69 13.30
C ILE A 235 -11.84 -14.37 13.51
N GLU A 236 -12.63 -14.46 12.45
CA GLU A 236 -13.82 -15.29 12.42
C GLU A 236 -13.81 -16.21 11.21
N ARG A 237 -13.96 -17.52 11.46
CA ARG A 237 -13.96 -18.59 10.46
C ARG A 237 -15.30 -19.30 10.47
N GLY A 238 -16.12 -19.12 9.42
CA GLY A 238 -17.43 -19.77 9.34
C GLY A 238 -18.32 -19.47 10.54
N GLY A 239 -18.23 -18.26 11.12
CA GLY A 239 -18.96 -17.85 12.32
C GLY A 239 -18.34 -18.26 13.65
N THR A 240 -17.18 -18.95 13.63
CA THR A 240 -16.44 -19.31 14.84
C THR A 240 -15.33 -18.29 15.10
N PRO A 241 -15.34 -17.57 16.23
CA PRO A 241 -14.26 -16.67 16.60
C PRO A 241 -13.02 -17.47 16.99
N LEU A 242 -11.87 -17.07 16.47
CA LEU A 242 -10.58 -17.67 16.80
C LEU A 242 -9.59 -16.57 17.20
N ALA A 243 -8.82 -16.84 18.25
CA ALA A 243 -7.70 -16.01 18.65
C ALA A 243 -6.40 -16.69 18.19
N VAL A 244 -5.55 -15.94 17.50
CA VAL A 244 -4.31 -16.45 16.91
C VAL A 244 -3.18 -15.50 17.27
N LYS A 245 -2.10 -16.03 17.84
CA LYS A 245 -0.89 -15.27 18.10
C LYS A 245 0.18 -15.64 17.09
N LEU A 246 0.69 -14.67 16.35
CA LEU A 246 1.67 -14.87 15.28
C LEU A 246 2.91 -14.00 15.53
N GLU A 247 4.07 -14.48 15.08
CA GLU A 247 5.27 -13.64 15.02
C GLU A 247 5.25 -12.81 13.73
N VAL A 248 5.46 -11.49 13.87
CA VAL A 248 5.61 -10.61 12.72
C VAL A 248 7.06 -10.62 12.28
N VAL A 249 7.30 -11.15 11.08
CA VAL A 249 8.65 -11.19 10.51
C VAL A 249 8.92 -9.93 9.69
N TYR A 250 10.18 -9.55 9.59
CA TYR A 250 10.59 -8.48 8.69
C TYR A 250 10.40 -8.92 7.24
N ASN A 251 9.81 -8.06 6.41
CA ASN A 251 9.64 -8.34 5.00
C ASN A 251 10.97 -8.20 4.24
N THR A 252 11.68 -9.31 4.08
CA THR A 252 13.09 -9.36 3.65
C THR A 252 13.34 -8.92 2.20
N TYR A 253 12.35 -8.90 1.33
CA TYR A 253 12.56 -8.46 -0.05
C TYR A 253 12.28 -6.96 -0.26
N SER A 254 12.13 -6.23 0.86
CA SER A 254 12.14 -4.77 0.98
C SER A 254 13.61 -4.39 1.16
N ILE A 255 14.40 -4.55 0.10
CA ILE A 255 15.85 -4.42 0.21
C ILE A 255 16.23 -2.98 0.53
N ILE A 256 16.94 -2.89 1.66
CA ILE A 256 17.99 -1.97 2.08
C ILE A 256 18.46 -0.99 0.98
N LEU A 257 18.40 0.29 1.34
CA LEU A 257 19.08 1.42 0.73
C LEU A 257 20.52 1.06 0.32
N VAL A 258 20.83 1.03 -0.98
CA VAL A 258 22.22 0.98 -1.48
C VAL A 258 22.52 2.29 -2.18
N ILE A 259 23.17 3.23 -1.49
CA ILE A 259 23.48 4.52 -2.07
C ILE A 259 24.88 4.56 -2.70
N LYS A 260 25.03 4.08 -3.94
CA LYS A 260 26.20 4.44 -4.78
C LYS A 260 25.87 5.68 -5.62
N ASN A 261 26.73 6.69 -5.55
CA ASN A 261 26.70 7.89 -6.42
C ASN A 261 25.38 8.69 -6.44
N GLY A 262 24.66 8.78 -5.32
CA GLY A 262 23.59 9.77 -5.12
C GLY A 262 22.17 9.30 -5.45
N ILE A 263 21.95 8.04 -5.80
CA ILE A 263 20.60 7.54 -6.14
C ILE A 263 20.35 6.15 -5.51
N SER A 264 19.09 5.97 -5.06
CA SER A 264 18.30 4.73 -4.94
C SER A 264 17.82 4.45 -3.52
N VAL A 265 16.55 4.77 -3.23
CA VAL A 265 15.73 4.02 -2.27
C VAL A 265 14.80 3.14 -3.09
N LEU A 266 14.85 1.82 -2.96
CA LEU A 266 13.87 0.92 -3.56
C LEU A 266 12.83 0.55 -2.50
N LEU A 267 11.66 1.18 -2.53
CA LEU A 267 10.51 0.65 -1.79
C LEU A 267 9.83 -0.39 -2.68
N LYS A 268 10.25 -1.65 -2.48
CA LYS A 268 9.56 -2.80 -3.04
C LYS A 268 8.35 -3.07 -2.14
N ILE A 269 7.15 -2.77 -2.62
CA ILE A 269 5.97 -3.51 -2.20
C ILE A 269 6.20 -4.89 -2.85
N GLN A 270 6.14 -5.99 -2.12
CA GLN A 270 6.66 -7.28 -2.60
C GLN A 270 5.60 -8.33 -2.69
N GLU A 271 5.67 -9.17 -3.73
CA GLU A 271 4.95 -10.43 -3.96
C GLU A 271 5.09 -11.47 -2.84
N VAL A 272 3.94 -11.99 -2.43
CA VAL A 272 3.76 -13.39 -2.06
C VAL A 272 3.34 -14.13 -3.34
N THR A 273 4.23 -14.92 -3.95
CA THR A 273 3.83 -15.87 -4.98
C THR A 273 4.29 -17.28 -4.62
N HIS A 274 3.28 -18.11 -4.31
CA HIS A 274 3.17 -19.54 -4.59
C HIS A 274 4.49 -20.33 -4.61
N SER A 275 4.81 -20.96 -3.48
CA SER A 275 5.74 -22.09 -3.44
C SER A 275 5.12 -23.27 -4.21
N HIS A 276 5.40 -23.38 -5.51
CA HIS A 276 5.27 -24.64 -6.23
C HIS A 276 6.60 -25.01 -6.89
N GLN A 277 7.13 -26.12 -6.36
CA GLN A 277 8.08 -27.07 -6.95
C GLN A 277 9.45 -26.56 -7.40
N ILE A 278 10.44 -26.83 -6.55
CA ILE A 278 11.69 -27.43 -7.03
C ILE A 278 11.87 -28.74 -6.24
N HIS A 279 11.21 -29.80 -6.69
CA HIS A 279 11.68 -31.15 -6.45
C HIS A 279 12.75 -31.47 -7.51
N SER A 280 13.89 -31.96 -7.02
CA SER A 280 14.89 -32.79 -7.71
C SER A 280 15.41 -32.30 -9.07
N LEU A 281 16.68 -31.91 -9.11
CA LEU A 281 17.66 -32.34 -10.11
C LEU A 281 19.06 -31.94 -9.60
N GLY A 282 19.85 -32.93 -9.20
CA GLY A 282 21.20 -32.80 -8.66
C GLY A 282 21.43 -33.70 -7.46
#